data_AF-A0A5E8EQD4-F1
#
_entry.id   AF-A0A5E8EQD4-F1
#
_cell.length_a   1.000
_cell.length_b   1.000
_cell.length_c   1.000
_cell.angle_alpha   90.00
_cell.angle_beta   90.00
_cell.angle_gamma   90.00
#
_symmetry.space_group_name_H-M   'P 1'
#
loop_
_entity.id
_entity.type
_entity.pdbx_description
1 polymer ?
#
loop_
_entity_poly.entity_id
_entity_poly.type
_entity_poly.pdbx_seq_one_letter_code
_entity_poly.pdbx_strand_id
1 'polypeptide(L)'
;MLRTILTAALATMAAPAFANDSVAELGTGGLILSRSDAVAMQSEDLFISPEKVTVNYVFRNNTDKDVSSIVAFPMPDIEGDPNEMPALPEAQSDNFLGFEVTIDGVDAKPQLEQRAFALGIDITADLKAQNVPLYPFGDAAKAALAKLPKDVTKDWEDRGIIIEDTADDGSGMQTAYVPFWQLRSTYWWRSTFPANKEVHVSHRYKPSVGGTSSVSFFSEGQFQSPQYDTYKTRYCMDQTFENVVRKAAKANPDGYPKYYESRIAYILTTGGNWASGTIGNFKLTIDKGSPKNLVSFCGDNVKKVGPTTFEITAKDFYPERDIDILLLEPSDNGGNGG
;
A
#
# COMPACT_ATOMS: atom_id res chain seq x y z
N MET A 1 16.91 -6.60 -52.97
CA MET A 1 16.31 -5.48 -52.20
C MET A 1 15.87 -6.03 -50.85
N LEU A 2 16.74 -5.96 -49.83
CA LEU A 2 16.44 -6.39 -48.46
C LEU A 2 15.73 -5.22 -47.76
N ARG A 3 14.49 -5.43 -47.31
CA ARG A 3 13.75 -4.48 -46.47
C ARG A 3 14.00 -4.84 -45.01
N THR A 4 14.77 -3.99 -44.33
CA THR A 4 14.97 -4.02 -42.88
C THR A 4 13.68 -3.55 -42.20
N ILE A 5 13.05 -4.42 -41.41
CA ILE A 5 11.92 -4.06 -40.54
C ILE A 5 12.53 -3.67 -39.18
N LEU A 6 12.36 -2.41 -38.80
CA LEU A 6 12.75 -1.89 -37.48
C LEU A 6 11.56 -2.11 -36.53
N THR A 7 11.67 -3.08 -35.62
CA THR A 7 10.71 -3.28 -34.54
C THR A 7 11.05 -2.32 -33.41
N ALA A 8 10.25 -1.27 -33.23
CA ALA A 8 10.37 -0.39 -32.06
C ALA A 8 9.71 -1.08 -30.86
N ALA A 9 10.53 -1.53 -29.91
CA ALA A 9 10.05 -2.03 -28.62
C ALA A 9 9.59 -0.84 -27.77
N LEU A 10 8.27 -0.77 -27.49
CA LEU A 10 7.73 0.14 -26.47
C LEU A 10 8.07 -0.45 -25.10
N ALA A 11 9.00 0.20 -24.39
CA ALA A 11 9.25 -0.08 -22.99
C ALA A 11 8.13 0.56 -22.16
N THR A 12 7.24 -0.25 -21.61
CA THR A 12 6.28 0.16 -20.57
C THR A 12 7.06 0.44 -19.29
N MET A 13 7.33 1.72 -19.00
CA MET A 13 7.77 2.15 -17.68
C MET A 13 6.59 2.00 -16.72
N ALA A 14 6.60 0.94 -15.91
CA ALA A 14 5.77 0.89 -14.71
C ALA A 14 6.26 2.01 -13.77
N ALA A 15 5.39 2.97 -13.48
CA ALA A 15 5.69 3.99 -12.47
C ALA A 15 5.63 3.32 -11.09
N PRO A 16 6.69 3.40 -10.27
CA PRO A 16 6.64 2.88 -8.90
C PRO A 16 5.63 3.68 -8.07
N ALA A 17 4.84 2.97 -7.26
CA ALA A 17 4.03 3.57 -6.20
C ALA A 17 4.94 3.86 -5.00
N PHE A 18 4.66 4.94 -4.25
CA PHE A 18 5.54 5.47 -3.20
C PHE A 18 4.83 5.54 -1.82
N ALA A 19 5.49 5.32 -0.68
CA ALA A 19 4.99 5.49 0.71
C ALA A 19 6.11 5.36 1.79
N ASN A 20 7.18 6.16 1.67
CA ASN A 20 8.10 6.55 2.75
C ASN A 20 8.35 8.06 2.57
N ASP A 21 8.73 8.77 3.63
CA ASP A 21 8.93 10.22 3.59
C ASP A 21 9.91 10.59 2.48
N SER A 22 9.54 11.59 1.68
CA SER A 22 10.41 12.19 0.67
C SER A 22 10.22 13.69 0.70
N VAL A 23 11.23 14.43 0.22
CA VAL A 23 11.00 15.82 -0.16
C VAL A 23 10.04 15.85 -1.34
N ALA A 24 9.24 16.91 -1.47
CA ALA A 24 8.36 17.11 -2.59
C ALA A 24 8.30 18.57 -3.06
N GLU A 25 7.84 18.75 -4.29
CA GLU A 25 7.57 20.03 -4.93
C GLU A 25 6.10 20.10 -5.33
N LEU A 26 5.54 21.31 -5.36
CA LEU A 26 4.19 21.54 -5.90
C LEU A 26 4.33 21.97 -7.37
N GLY A 27 4.05 21.05 -8.30
CA GLY A 27 4.00 21.32 -9.72
C GLY A 27 2.61 21.70 -10.22
N THR A 28 2.48 22.05 -11.50
CA THR A 28 1.20 22.37 -12.16
C THR A 28 0.20 21.20 -12.16
N GLY A 29 0.69 19.98 -11.93
CA GLY A 29 -0.11 18.76 -11.87
C GLY A 29 -0.13 18.08 -10.50
N GLY A 30 0.24 18.78 -9.41
CA GLY A 30 0.20 18.26 -8.04
C GLY A 30 1.55 18.05 -7.35
N LEU A 31 1.56 17.26 -6.28
CA LEU A 31 2.76 16.94 -5.51
C LEU A 31 3.69 16.02 -6.31
N ILE A 32 4.95 16.41 -6.44
CA ILE A 32 6.00 15.66 -7.12
C ILE A 32 7.05 15.32 -6.07
N LEU A 33 7.29 14.03 -5.81
CA LEU A 33 8.39 13.63 -4.93
C LEU A 33 9.72 14.03 -5.58
N SER A 34 10.57 14.67 -4.78
CA SER A 34 11.87 15.22 -5.17
C SER A 34 12.94 14.72 -4.20
N ARG A 35 14.20 14.84 -4.62
CA ARG A 35 15.36 14.42 -3.84
C ARG A 35 15.89 15.60 -3.02
N SER A 36 16.24 15.36 -1.76
CA SER A 36 16.99 16.34 -0.97
C SER A 36 18.47 16.06 -1.06
N ASP A 37 19.29 17.05 -1.40
CA ASP A 37 20.75 16.97 -1.30
C ASP A 37 21.27 17.53 0.05
N ALA A 38 20.40 18.18 0.83
CA ALA A 38 20.77 18.89 2.05
C ALA A 38 20.43 18.13 3.34
N VAL A 39 19.31 17.40 3.34
CA VAL A 39 18.78 16.71 4.52
C VAL A 39 18.98 15.21 4.36
N ALA A 40 19.62 14.59 5.34
CA ALA A 40 19.86 13.15 5.39
C ALA A 40 18.93 12.46 6.40
N MET A 41 18.43 11.27 6.06
CA MET A 41 17.73 10.40 7.01
C MET A 41 18.75 9.62 7.85
N GLN A 42 18.91 9.99 9.12
CA GLN A 42 19.85 9.38 10.05
C GLN A 42 19.31 8.10 10.68
N SER A 43 18.00 8.01 10.89
CA SER A 43 17.35 6.80 11.37
C SER A 43 15.89 6.71 11.00
N GLU A 44 15.40 5.48 10.90
CA GLU A 44 13.99 5.12 10.80
C GLU A 44 13.71 3.95 11.76
N ASP A 45 12.80 4.14 12.71
CA ASP A 45 12.21 3.09 13.55
C ASP A 45 10.74 2.88 13.14
N LEU A 46 10.53 1.83 12.36
CA LEU A 46 9.27 1.46 11.72
C LEU A 46 8.63 0.29 12.46
N PHE A 47 7.38 0.46 12.87
CA PHE A 47 6.54 -0.58 13.42
C PHE A 47 5.30 -0.79 12.54
N ILE A 48 5.01 -2.02 12.17
CA ILE A 48 3.85 -2.39 11.35
C ILE A 48 3.06 -3.52 12.04
N SER A 49 1.75 -3.33 12.17
CA SER A 49 0.79 -4.37 12.52
C SER A 49 -0.54 -4.14 11.79
N PRO A 50 -1.46 -5.12 11.78
CA PRO A 50 -2.81 -4.93 11.21
C PRO A 50 -3.58 -3.74 11.81
N GLU A 51 -3.27 -3.35 13.05
CA GLU A 51 -4.00 -2.31 13.76
C GLU A 51 -3.36 -0.92 13.66
N LYS A 52 -2.05 -0.86 13.45
CA LYS A 52 -1.31 0.41 13.39
C LYS A 52 0.01 0.30 12.67
N VAL A 53 0.38 1.38 12.02
CA VAL A 53 1.75 1.69 11.62
C VAL A 53 2.22 2.88 12.43
N THR A 54 3.44 2.82 12.94
CA THR A 54 4.12 3.98 13.52
C THR A 54 5.54 4.07 12.98
N VAL A 55 5.98 5.27 12.67
CA VAL A 55 7.31 5.51 12.13
C VAL A 55 7.95 6.66 12.88
N ASN A 56 9.20 6.51 13.29
CA ASN A 56 9.99 7.58 13.89
C ASN A 56 11.24 7.80 13.07
N TYR A 57 11.35 9.00 12.49
CA TYR A 57 12.51 9.42 11.73
C TYR A 57 13.38 10.39 12.53
N VAL A 58 14.67 10.34 12.25
CA VAL A 58 15.59 11.42 12.58
C VAL A 58 16.19 11.94 11.28
N PHE A 59 15.88 13.19 10.96
CA PHE A 59 16.44 13.89 9.81
C PHE A 59 17.52 14.85 10.28
N ARG A 60 18.61 14.98 9.52
CA ARG A 60 19.68 15.95 9.80
C ARG A 60 19.93 16.83 8.60
N ASN A 61 19.87 18.14 8.81
CA ASN A 61 20.36 19.10 7.82
C ASN A 61 21.89 19.17 7.90
N ASN A 62 22.57 18.83 6.81
CA ASN A 62 24.03 18.82 6.73
C ASN A 62 24.62 20.14 6.23
N THR A 63 23.80 21.18 6.07
CA THR A 63 24.21 22.48 5.56
C THR A 63 24.31 23.52 6.68
N ASP A 64 24.96 24.64 6.37
CA ASP A 64 25.13 25.81 7.24
C ASP A 64 23.94 26.79 7.21
N LYS A 65 22.85 26.42 6.52
CA LYS A 65 21.65 27.24 6.36
C LYS A 65 20.41 26.44 6.69
N ASP A 66 19.38 27.13 7.15
CA ASP A 66 18.08 26.51 7.33
C ASP A 66 17.51 26.07 5.98
N VAL A 67 16.92 24.88 5.95
CA VAL A 67 16.29 24.30 4.76
C VAL A 67 14.80 24.16 5.03
N SER A 68 13.98 24.85 4.25
CA SER A 68 12.53 24.67 4.27
C SER A 68 12.10 23.82 3.09
N SER A 69 11.32 22.78 3.35
CA SER A 69 10.87 21.83 2.34
C SER A 69 9.42 21.42 2.56
N ILE A 70 8.77 20.95 1.49
CA ILE A 70 7.59 20.12 1.62
C ILE A 70 8.07 18.69 1.86
N VAL A 71 7.53 18.05 2.89
CA VAL A 71 7.69 16.63 3.16
C VAL A 71 6.40 15.95 2.75
N ALA A 72 6.53 14.84 2.05
CA ALA A 72 5.42 14.04 1.54
C ALA A 72 5.55 12.62 2.06
N PHE A 73 4.45 12.12 2.62
CA PHE A 73 4.24 10.73 2.99
C PHE A 73 3.15 10.16 2.09
N PRO A 74 3.52 9.52 0.98
CA PRO A 74 2.56 8.87 0.11
C PRO A 74 2.03 7.60 0.81
N MET A 75 0.83 7.16 0.45
CA MET A 75 0.19 5.97 1.03
C MET A 75 0.21 4.84 0.00
N PRO A 76 0.20 3.57 0.44
CA PRO A 76 -0.05 2.46 -0.47
C PRO A 76 -1.31 2.69 -1.29
N ASP A 77 -1.22 2.38 -2.58
CA ASP A 77 -2.33 2.57 -3.51
C ASP A 77 -3.52 1.68 -3.13
N ILE A 78 -4.74 2.22 -3.28
CA ILE A 78 -5.98 1.47 -3.10
C ILE A 78 -6.52 1.13 -4.48
N GLU A 79 -6.53 -0.15 -4.83
CA GLU A 79 -7.08 -0.62 -6.11
C GLU A 79 -8.58 -0.87 -5.97
N GLY A 80 -9.40 -0.27 -6.85
CA GLY A 80 -10.80 -0.63 -6.99
C GLY A 80 -10.94 -1.96 -7.72
N ASP A 81 -10.98 -3.06 -6.99
CA ASP A 81 -11.32 -4.39 -7.50
C ASP A 81 -12.60 -4.88 -6.80
N PRO A 82 -13.68 -5.25 -7.53
CA PRO A 82 -14.89 -5.78 -6.91
C PRO A 82 -14.68 -7.08 -6.11
N ASN A 83 -13.58 -7.80 -6.34
CA ASN A 83 -13.22 -9.01 -5.60
C ASN A 83 -12.37 -8.74 -4.35
N GLU A 84 -11.90 -7.50 -4.16
CA GLU A 84 -11.16 -7.09 -2.97
C GLU A 84 -11.97 -6.05 -2.18
N MET A 85 -12.26 -6.33 -0.91
CA MET A 85 -12.82 -5.31 -0.01
C MET A 85 -11.74 -4.95 1.00
N PRO A 86 -11.03 -3.80 0.85
CA PRO A 86 -10.06 -3.39 1.84
C PRO A 86 -10.78 -3.03 3.15
N ALA A 87 -10.30 -3.55 4.27
CA ALA A 87 -10.81 -3.22 5.59
C ALA A 87 -10.30 -1.83 5.99
N LEU A 88 -11.11 -0.79 5.76
CA LEU A 88 -10.75 0.60 6.05
C LEU A 88 -11.54 1.18 7.23
N PRO A 89 -10.88 1.81 8.23
CA PRO A 89 -11.52 2.27 9.46
C PRO A 89 -12.59 3.34 9.25
N GLU A 90 -12.36 4.26 8.31
CA GLU A 90 -13.24 5.40 8.05
C GLU A 90 -13.36 5.65 6.53
N ALA A 91 -13.96 4.70 5.81
CA ALA A 91 -14.09 4.70 4.35
C ALA A 91 -14.73 5.96 3.71
N GLN A 92 -15.27 6.89 4.51
CA GLN A 92 -15.92 8.13 4.04
C GLN A 92 -15.23 9.42 4.53
N SER A 93 -14.11 9.32 5.23
CA SER A 93 -13.33 10.46 5.71
C SER A 93 -12.16 10.75 4.77
N ASP A 94 -11.82 12.02 4.55
CA ASP A 94 -10.56 12.39 3.88
C ASP A 94 -9.37 11.79 4.66
N ASN A 95 -9.44 11.72 5.99
CA ASN A 95 -8.43 11.03 6.82
C ASN A 95 -8.81 9.57 7.10
N PHE A 96 -9.12 8.80 6.06
CA PHE A 96 -9.63 7.43 6.15
C PHE A 96 -8.74 6.44 6.94
N LEU A 97 -7.47 6.80 7.21
CA LEU A 97 -6.50 5.99 7.98
C LEU A 97 -6.15 6.58 9.35
N GLY A 98 -6.69 7.75 9.71
CA GLY A 98 -6.33 8.44 10.95
C GLY A 98 -4.84 8.82 10.99
N PHE A 99 -4.30 9.34 9.89
CA PHE A 99 -2.91 9.79 9.80
C PHE A 99 -2.66 11.00 10.71
N GLU A 100 -1.64 10.86 11.55
CA GLU A 100 -1.13 11.84 12.49
C GLU A 100 0.37 12.00 12.28
N VAL A 101 0.85 13.25 12.35
CA VAL A 101 2.28 13.59 12.26
C VAL A 101 2.66 14.57 13.36
N THR A 102 3.79 14.32 14.00
CA THR A 102 4.43 15.27 14.93
C THR A 102 5.84 15.59 14.47
N ILE A 103 6.27 16.83 14.70
CA ILE A 103 7.62 17.34 14.41
C ILE A 103 8.19 17.86 15.73
N ASP A 104 9.30 17.28 16.18
CA ASP A 104 9.90 17.55 17.49
C ASP A 104 8.88 17.47 18.64
N GLY A 105 7.93 16.52 18.53
CA GLY A 105 6.86 16.31 19.51
C GLY A 105 5.69 17.29 19.44
N VAL A 106 5.66 18.20 18.46
CA VAL A 106 4.55 19.13 18.22
C VAL A 106 3.70 18.64 17.06
N ASP A 107 2.38 18.60 17.24
CA ASP A 107 1.44 18.21 16.19
C ASP A 107 1.59 19.09 14.95
N ALA A 108 1.80 18.45 13.80
CA ALA A 108 1.72 19.09 12.50
C ALA A 108 0.38 18.76 11.85
N LYS A 109 -0.17 19.71 11.08
CA LYS A 109 -1.41 19.49 10.32
C LYS A 109 -1.06 19.09 8.88
N PRO A 110 -1.16 17.80 8.53
CA PRO A 110 -0.91 17.38 7.16
C PRO A 110 -2.05 17.83 6.25
N GLN A 111 -1.71 18.05 4.99
CA GLN A 111 -2.66 18.20 3.89
C GLN A 111 -2.70 16.89 3.10
N LEU A 112 -3.84 16.59 2.50
CA LEU A 112 -4.02 15.39 1.70
C LEU A 112 -4.17 15.75 0.23
N GLU A 113 -3.36 15.13 -0.63
CA GLU A 113 -3.59 15.09 -2.07
C GLU A 113 -4.08 13.69 -2.46
N GLN A 114 -5.13 13.64 -3.28
CA GLN A 114 -5.66 12.40 -3.84
C GLN A 114 -5.77 12.48 -5.36
N ARG A 115 -5.42 11.38 -6.01
CA ARG A 115 -5.56 11.18 -7.45
C ARG A 115 -6.12 9.80 -7.76
N ALA A 116 -6.96 9.73 -8.78
CA ALA A 116 -7.50 8.48 -9.31
C ALA A 116 -6.85 8.15 -10.66
N PHE A 117 -6.45 6.90 -10.83
CA PHE A 117 -5.82 6.41 -12.05
C PHE A 117 -6.53 5.16 -12.58
N ALA A 118 -6.89 5.15 -13.85
CA ALA A 118 -7.34 3.94 -14.54
C ALA A 118 -6.28 3.56 -15.57
N LEU A 119 -5.78 2.33 -15.51
CA LEU A 119 -4.73 1.83 -16.41
C LEU A 119 -3.50 2.76 -16.50
N GLY A 120 -3.15 3.41 -15.39
CA GLY A 120 -2.04 4.37 -15.30
C GLY A 120 -2.33 5.78 -15.81
N ILE A 121 -3.54 6.07 -16.28
CA ILE A 121 -3.97 7.39 -16.75
C ILE A 121 -4.69 8.12 -15.61
N ASP A 122 -4.30 9.37 -15.32
CA ASP A 122 -4.98 10.21 -14.33
C ASP A 122 -6.40 10.57 -14.82
N ILE A 123 -7.41 10.09 -14.11
CA ILE A 123 -8.84 10.29 -14.37
C ILE A 123 -9.50 11.19 -13.30
N THR A 124 -8.71 11.83 -12.45
CA THR A 124 -9.21 12.61 -11.31
C THR A 124 -10.19 13.70 -11.77
N ALA A 125 -9.89 14.33 -12.91
CA ALA A 125 -10.76 15.35 -13.49
C ALA A 125 -12.08 14.77 -14.03
N ASP A 126 -12.04 13.57 -14.64
CA ASP A 126 -13.24 12.87 -15.13
C ASP A 126 -14.20 12.57 -13.96
N LEU A 127 -13.68 11.98 -12.87
CA LEU A 127 -14.48 11.64 -11.69
C LEU A 127 -15.10 12.90 -11.05
N LYS A 128 -14.30 13.96 -10.88
CA LYS A 128 -14.77 15.23 -10.31
C LYS A 128 -15.84 15.89 -11.19
N ALA A 129 -15.69 15.87 -12.51
CA ALA A 129 -16.66 16.45 -13.44
C ALA A 129 -18.03 15.78 -13.35
N GLN A 130 -18.07 14.49 -13.01
CA GLN A 130 -19.30 13.70 -12.84
C GLN A 130 -19.78 13.60 -11.39
N ASN A 131 -19.13 14.28 -10.43
CA ASN A 131 -19.38 14.16 -9.00
C ASN A 131 -19.28 12.71 -8.47
N VAL A 132 -18.37 11.92 -9.04
CA VAL A 132 -18.04 10.59 -8.56
C VAL A 132 -16.92 10.70 -7.51
N PRO A 133 -17.09 10.16 -6.30
CA PRO A 133 -16.02 10.14 -5.29
C PRO A 133 -14.76 9.44 -5.81
N LEU A 134 -13.57 9.93 -5.42
CA LEU A 134 -12.31 9.29 -5.81
C LEU A 134 -12.07 7.96 -5.10
N TYR A 135 -12.68 7.76 -3.93
CA TYR A 135 -12.61 6.51 -3.20
C TYR A 135 -13.43 5.43 -3.93
N PRO A 136 -12.79 4.32 -4.38
CA PRO A 136 -13.42 3.36 -5.28
C PRO A 136 -14.33 2.34 -4.57
N PHE A 137 -14.57 2.49 -3.27
CA PHE A 137 -15.39 1.55 -2.49
C PHE A 137 -16.59 2.20 -1.80
N GLY A 138 -17.53 1.36 -1.38
CA GLY A 138 -18.74 1.77 -0.66
C GLY A 138 -19.89 2.27 -1.53
N ASP A 139 -21.04 2.49 -0.90
CA ASP A 139 -22.29 2.80 -1.59
C ASP A 139 -22.27 4.14 -2.32
N ALA A 140 -21.45 5.10 -1.85
CA ALA A 140 -21.37 6.43 -2.44
C ALA A 140 -20.85 6.38 -3.89
N ALA A 141 -19.78 5.61 -4.14
CA ALA A 141 -19.24 5.45 -5.49
C ALA A 141 -20.24 4.73 -6.41
N LYS A 142 -20.81 3.60 -5.95
CA LYS A 142 -21.84 2.84 -6.70
C LYS A 142 -23.05 3.71 -7.04
N ALA A 143 -23.56 4.48 -6.08
CA ALA A 143 -24.70 5.36 -6.28
C ALA A 143 -24.40 6.55 -7.21
N ALA A 144 -23.15 7.01 -7.28
CA ALA A 144 -22.73 8.02 -8.24
C ALA A 144 -22.62 7.44 -9.66
N LEU A 145 -22.04 6.24 -9.81
CA LEU A 145 -21.95 5.54 -11.10
C LEU A 145 -23.33 5.25 -11.71
N ALA A 146 -24.30 4.84 -10.88
CA ALA A 146 -25.67 4.58 -11.31
C ALA A 146 -26.41 5.83 -11.87
N LYS A 147 -25.88 7.03 -11.64
CA LYS A 147 -26.44 8.32 -12.11
C LYS A 147 -25.73 8.85 -13.35
N LEU A 148 -24.68 8.17 -13.83
CA LEU A 148 -23.94 8.64 -14.99
C LEU A 148 -24.81 8.68 -16.26
N PRO A 149 -24.63 9.70 -17.12
CA PRO A 149 -25.18 9.67 -18.47
C PRO A 149 -24.69 8.44 -19.25
N LYS A 150 -25.55 7.85 -20.08
CA LYS A 150 -25.24 6.60 -20.80
C LYS A 150 -24.01 6.68 -21.70
N ASP A 151 -23.78 7.84 -22.32
CA ASP A 151 -22.61 8.12 -23.14
C ASP A 151 -21.33 8.17 -22.29
N VAL A 152 -21.40 8.74 -21.09
CA VAL A 152 -20.28 8.75 -20.13
C VAL A 152 -20.00 7.35 -19.59
N THR A 153 -21.04 6.59 -19.22
CA THR A 153 -20.90 5.20 -18.79
C THR A 153 -20.20 4.37 -19.86
N LYS A 154 -20.62 4.50 -21.12
CA LYS A 154 -19.99 3.80 -22.23
C LYS A 154 -18.53 4.22 -22.44
N ASP A 155 -18.22 5.51 -22.40
CA ASP A 155 -16.84 6.00 -22.49
C ASP A 155 -15.95 5.45 -21.37
N TRP A 156 -16.45 5.48 -20.13
CA TRP A 156 -15.71 5.02 -18.96
C TRP A 156 -15.48 3.51 -18.98
N GLU A 157 -16.45 2.73 -19.44
CA GLU A 157 -16.29 1.30 -19.69
C GLU A 157 -15.24 1.03 -20.78
N ASP A 158 -15.33 1.71 -21.93
CA ASP A 158 -14.39 1.56 -23.05
C ASP A 158 -12.95 1.96 -22.63
N ARG A 159 -12.81 2.88 -21.68
CA ARG A 159 -11.52 3.34 -21.10
C ARG A 159 -11.03 2.48 -19.91
N GLY A 160 -11.82 1.51 -19.45
CA GLY A 160 -11.49 0.68 -18.30
C GLY A 160 -11.49 1.42 -16.96
N ILE A 161 -12.28 2.50 -16.83
CA ILE A 161 -12.49 3.22 -15.57
C ILE A 161 -13.50 2.48 -14.69
N ILE A 162 -14.50 1.86 -15.32
CA ILE A 162 -15.53 1.04 -14.67
C ILE A 162 -15.65 -0.30 -15.39
N ILE A 163 -16.15 -1.30 -14.70
CA ILE A 163 -16.46 -2.62 -15.27
C ILE A 163 -17.90 -3.02 -14.95
N GLU A 164 -18.47 -3.85 -15.81
CA GLU A 164 -19.78 -4.47 -15.57
C GLU A 164 -19.68 -5.48 -14.41
N ASP A 165 -20.57 -5.30 -13.43
CA ASP A 165 -20.86 -6.26 -12.38
C ASP A 165 -22.30 -6.71 -12.57
N THR A 166 -22.47 -7.85 -13.24
CA THR A 166 -23.80 -8.39 -13.53
C THR A 166 -24.17 -9.42 -12.48
N ALA A 167 -25.21 -9.12 -11.71
CA ALA A 167 -25.75 -10.00 -10.68
C ALA A 167 -27.24 -10.27 -10.92
N ASP A 168 -27.68 -11.46 -10.52
CA ASP A 168 -29.10 -11.82 -10.43
C ASP A 168 -29.54 -11.69 -8.97
N ASP A 169 -30.32 -10.66 -8.67
CA ASP A 169 -30.87 -10.41 -7.32
C ASP A 169 -32.22 -11.11 -7.09
N GLY A 170 -32.61 -12.02 -8.00
CA GLY A 170 -33.90 -12.69 -8.00
C GLY A 170 -35.00 -11.92 -8.74
N SER A 171 -34.72 -10.73 -9.26
CA SER A 171 -35.59 -9.98 -10.19
C SER A 171 -35.18 -10.12 -11.66
N GLY A 172 -34.12 -10.90 -11.94
CA GLY A 172 -33.49 -11.06 -13.24
C GLY A 172 -32.07 -10.47 -13.26
N MET A 173 -31.33 -10.72 -14.34
CA MET A 173 -29.98 -10.19 -14.54
C MET A 173 -30.02 -8.66 -14.57
N GLN A 174 -29.34 -8.02 -13.62
CA GLN A 174 -29.14 -6.57 -13.57
C GLN A 174 -27.66 -6.28 -13.85
N THR A 175 -27.40 -5.47 -14.88
CA THR A 175 -26.05 -4.94 -15.12
C THR A 175 -25.85 -3.71 -14.24
N ALA A 176 -24.96 -3.82 -13.26
CA ALA A 176 -24.43 -2.67 -12.53
C ALA A 176 -23.02 -2.34 -13.03
N TYR A 177 -22.55 -1.14 -12.75
CA TYR A 177 -21.16 -0.76 -12.98
C TYR A 177 -20.47 -0.49 -11.66
N VAL A 178 -19.24 -0.99 -11.54
CA VAL A 178 -18.41 -0.82 -10.34
C VAL A 178 -17.10 -0.09 -10.68
N PRO A 179 -16.53 0.63 -9.71
CA PRO A 179 -15.21 1.26 -9.87
C PRO A 179 -14.13 0.28 -10.28
N PHE A 180 -13.28 0.67 -11.22
CA PHE A 180 -12.09 -0.07 -11.65
C PHE A 180 -10.88 0.87 -11.80
N TRP A 181 -10.69 1.75 -10.82
CA TRP A 181 -9.58 2.69 -10.76
C TRP A 181 -8.80 2.56 -9.46
N GLN A 182 -7.55 2.97 -9.51
CA GLN A 182 -6.62 3.06 -8.40
C GLN A 182 -6.71 4.44 -7.75
N LEU A 183 -6.89 4.51 -6.43
CA LEU A 183 -6.76 5.73 -5.64
C LEU A 183 -5.34 5.82 -5.07
N ARG A 184 -4.64 6.90 -5.41
CA ARG A 184 -3.37 7.30 -4.79
C ARG A 184 -3.61 8.43 -3.82
N SER A 185 -3.11 8.29 -2.60
CA SER A 185 -3.23 9.29 -1.53
C SER A 185 -1.84 9.72 -1.06
N THR A 186 -1.64 11.00 -0.80
CA THR A 186 -0.37 11.51 -0.25
C THR A 186 -0.61 12.59 0.78
N TYR A 187 -0.15 12.33 2.00
CA TYR A 187 -0.11 13.35 3.05
C TYR A 187 1.13 14.20 2.87
N TRP A 188 1.02 15.51 3.08
CA TRP A 188 2.16 16.40 2.98
C TRP A 188 2.06 17.58 3.93
N TRP A 189 3.20 18.09 4.36
CA TRP A 189 3.31 19.25 5.24
C TRP A 189 4.59 20.02 4.94
N ARG A 190 4.67 21.26 5.44
CA ARG A 190 5.92 22.03 5.39
C ARG A 190 6.74 21.71 6.63
N SER A 191 8.03 21.47 6.45
CA SER A 191 8.99 21.32 7.53
C SER A 191 10.17 22.28 7.32
N THR A 192 10.76 22.73 8.43
CA THR A 192 12.01 23.49 8.43
C THR A 192 13.05 22.67 9.16
N PHE A 193 14.17 22.40 8.50
CA PHE A 193 15.32 21.70 9.04
C PHE A 193 16.41 22.74 9.35
N PRO A 194 16.63 23.11 10.62
CA PRO A 194 17.61 24.14 10.95
C PRO A 194 19.03 23.71 10.61
N ALA A 195 19.89 24.68 10.28
CA ALA A 195 21.29 24.43 9.93
C ALA A 195 22.01 23.53 10.94
N ASN A 196 22.65 22.46 10.47
CA ASN A 196 23.41 21.50 11.29
C ASN A 196 22.64 20.85 12.45
N LYS A 197 21.30 20.85 12.42
CA LYS A 197 20.46 20.26 13.47
C LYS A 197 19.73 19.02 13.00
N GLU A 198 19.35 18.22 13.99
CA GLU A 198 18.42 17.11 13.84
C GLU A 198 16.98 17.59 14.05
N VAL A 199 16.06 16.95 13.34
CA VAL A 199 14.61 17.12 13.47
C VAL A 199 14.01 15.72 13.59
N HIS A 200 13.18 15.54 14.60
CA HIS A 200 12.46 14.30 14.85
C HIS A 200 11.07 14.38 14.21
N VAL A 201 10.72 13.38 13.40
CA VAL A 201 9.40 13.31 12.77
C VAL A 201 8.78 11.97 13.12
N SER A 202 7.55 11.98 13.62
CA SER A 202 6.85 10.76 14.01
C SER A 202 5.48 10.68 13.36
N HIS A 203 5.18 9.53 12.75
CA HIS A 203 3.87 9.23 12.14
C HIS A 203 3.15 8.11 12.86
N ARG A 204 1.82 8.18 12.82
CA ARG A 204 0.92 7.10 13.22
C ARG A 204 -0.28 7.09 12.30
N TYR A 205 -0.70 5.89 11.90
CA TYR A 205 -1.97 5.66 11.19
C TYR A 205 -2.39 4.20 11.33
N LYS A 206 -3.62 3.88 10.96
CA LYS A 206 -4.10 2.49 10.82
C LYS A 206 -3.90 2.07 9.35
N PRO A 207 -3.19 0.97 9.06
CA PRO A 207 -2.94 0.59 7.67
C PRO A 207 -4.20 0.07 7.00
N SER A 208 -4.24 0.15 5.67
CA SER A 208 -5.15 -0.67 4.86
C SER A 208 -4.72 -2.13 4.94
N VAL A 209 -5.65 -3.02 5.23
CA VAL A 209 -5.41 -4.46 5.26
C VAL A 209 -6.27 -5.11 4.18
N GLY A 210 -5.62 -5.59 3.12
CA GLY A 210 -6.27 -6.39 2.08
C GLY A 210 -6.58 -7.77 2.62
N GLY A 211 -7.68 -8.39 2.19
CA GLY A 211 -8.11 -9.67 2.74
C GLY A 211 -8.72 -10.61 1.70
N THR A 212 -8.54 -11.91 1.91
CA THR A 212 -9.26 -12.95 1.18
C THR A 212 -9.71 -14.03 2.15
N SER A 213 -10.95 -14.52 2.00
CA SER A 213 -11.58 -15.45 2.94
C SER A 213 -10.94 -16.85 2.99
N SER A 214 -9.98 -17.14 2.11
CA SER A 214 -9.26 -18.41 2.03
C SER A 214 -7.83 -18.22 1.53
N VAL A 215 -7.01 -19.26 1.68
CA VAL A 215 -5.66 -19.31 1.11
C VAL A 215 -5.75 -19.55 -0.40
N SER A 216 -5.61 -18.47 -1.17
CA SER A 216 -5.79 -18.38 -2.62
C SER A 216 -4.75 -19.15 -3.43
N PHE A 217 -3.56 -19.38 -2.87
CA PHE A 217 -2.44 -20.05 -3.54
C PHE A 217 -2.33 -21.55 -3.23
N PHE A 218 -3.33 -22.14 -2.56
CA PHE A 218 -3.32 -23.55 -2.15
C PHE A 218 -4.68 -24.22 -2.37
N SER A 219 -4.72 -25.28 -3.17
CA SER A 219 -5.91 -26.12 -3.39
C SER A 219 -5.52 -27.55 -3.69
N GLU A 220 -6.45 -28.49 -3.47
CA GLU A 220 -6.25 -29.93 -3.77
C GLU A 220 -4.98 -30.52 -3.11
N GLY A 221 -4.60 -30.00 -1.94
CA GLY A 221 -3.40 -30.44 -1.22
C GLY A 221 -2.07 -29.96 -1.80
N GLN A 222 -2.08 -29.07 -2.79
CA GLN A 222 -0.89 -28.57 -3.48
C GLN A 222 -0.88 -27.03 -3.59
N PHE A 223 0.33 -26.48 -3.79
CA PHE A 223 0.50 -25.07 -4.16
C PHE A 223 0.20 -24.89 -5.64
N GLN A 224 -0.54 -23.83 -5.98
CA GLN A 224 -1.08 -23.62 -7.31
C GLN A 224 -0.37 -22.48 -8.04
N SER A 225 0.37 -22.80 -9.11
CA SER A 225 0.99 -21.81 -10.00
C SER A 225 -0.02 -21.26 -11.03
N PRO A 226 0.09 -19.99 -11.45
CA PRO A 226 1.18 -19.05 -11.17
C PRO A 226 1.00 -18.22 -9.87
N GLN A 227 -0.15 -18.32 -9.22
CA GLN A 227 -0.47 -17.52 -8.03
C GLN A 227 0.54 -17.75 -6.89
N TYR A 228 0.86 -19.00 -6.61
CA TYR A 228 1.84 -19.38 -5.62
C TYR A 228 3.22 -18.80 -5.90
N ASP A 229 3.70 -18.85 -7.15
CA ASP A 229 5.02 -18.32 -7.50
C ASP A 229 5.08 -16.81 -7.26
N THR A 230 4.00 -16.10 -7.61
CA THR A 230 3.84 -14.67 -7.35
C THR A 230 3.89 -14.37 -5.85
N TYR A 231 3.12 -15.10 -5.04
CA TYR A 231 3.09 -14.94 -3.58
C TYR A 231 4.44 -15.27 -2.94
N LYS A 232 5.06 -16.36 -3.37
CA LYS A 232 6.35 -16.81 -2.84
C LYS A 232 7.43 -15.76 -3.06
N THR A 233 7.50 -15.17 -4.25
CA THR A 233 8.45 -14.09 -4.55
C THR A 233 8.10 -12.80 -3.82
N ARG A 234 6.81 -12.42 -3.78
CA ARG A 234 6.35 -11.16 -3.17
C ARG A 234 6.59 -11.15 -1.65
N TYR A 235 6.18 -12.21 -0.96
CA TYR A 235 6.20 -12.30 0.50
C TYR A 235 7.38 -13.11 1.07
N CYS A 236 8.31 -13.56 0.22
CA CYS A 236 9.44 -14.42 0.59
C CYS A 236 9.02 -15.64 1.41
N MET A 237 8.02 -16.38 0.93
CA MET A 237 7.54 -17.58 1.60
C MET A 237 8.64 -18.63 1.67
N ASP A 238 9.06 -18.94 2.90
CA ASP A 238 10.09 -19.93 3.17
C ASP A 238 9.50 -21.34 3.36
N GLN A 239 10.38 -22.34 3.42
CA GLN A 239 9.98 -23.73 3.61
C GLN A 239 9.23 -23.94 4.93
N THR A 240 9.52 -23.14 5.96
CA THR A 240 8.87 -23.24 7.27
C THR A 240 7.41 -22.84 7.14
N PHE A 241 7.13 -21.68 6.54
CA PHE A 241 5.79 -21.19 6.26
C PHE A 241 5.01 -22.18 5.39
N GLU A 242 5.60 -22.64 4.29
CA GLU A 242 4.98 -23.61 3.39
C GLU A 242 4.61 -24.93 4.10
N ASN A 243 5.48 -25.42 4.98
CA ASN A 243 5.23 -26.65 5.72
C ASN A 243 4.06 -26.50 6.69
N VAL A 244 3.88 -25.33 7.30
CA VAL A 244 2.72 -25.07 8.17
C VAL A 244 1.43 -25.02 7.35
N VAL A 245 1.43 -24.40 6.17
CA VAL A 245 0.27 -24.41 5.24
C VAL A 245 -0.11 -25.84 4.87
N ARG A 246 0.86 -26.67 4.45
CA ARG A 246 0.63 -28.08 4.12
C ARG A 246 0.09 -28.88 5.31
N LYS A 247 0.60 -28.63 6.51
CA LYS A 247 0.13 -29.29 7.75
C LYS A 247 -1.31 -28.92 8.06
N ALA A 248 -1.67 -27.64 7.93
CA ALA A 248 -3.02 -27.16 8.16
C ALA A 248 -4.02 -27.76 7.15
N ALA A 249 -3.63 -27.83 5.88
CA ALA A 249 -4.44 -28.47 4.84
C ALA A 249 -4.71 -29.95 5.13
N LYS A 250 -3.68 -30.71 5.55
CA LYS A 250 -3.83 -32.14 5.91
C LYS A 250 -4.71 -32.38 7.14
N ALA A 251 -4.82 -31.39 8.03
CA ALA A 251 -5.66 -31.48 9.21
C ALA A 251 -7.15 -31.21 8.90
N ASN A 252 -7.48 -30.79 7.68
CA ASN A 252 -8.84 -30.47 7.26
C ASN A 252 -9.36 -31.51 6.24
N PRO A 253 -10.54 -32.14 6.44
CA PRO A 253 -11.09 -33.13 5.51
C PRO A 253 -11.24 -32.64 4.07
N ASP A 254 -11.51 -31.35 3.87
CA ASP A 254 -11.70 -30.76 2.54
C ASP A 254 -10.37 -30.46 1.82
N GLY A 255 -9.22 -30.72 2.47
CA GLY A 255 -7.88 -30.50 1.90
C GLY A 255 -7.44 -29.03 1.83
N TYR A 256 -8.24 -28.11 2.38
CA TYR A 256 -7.94 -26.67 2.44
C TYR A 256 -7.38 -26.26 3.81
N PRO A 257 -6.35 -25.41 3.87
CA PRO A 257 -5.88 -24.85 5.13
C PRO A 257 -6.90 -23.82 5.65
N LYS A 258 -7.34 -23.98 6.91
CA LYS A 258 -8.32 -23.08 7.56
C LYS A 258 -7.69 -21.76 8.01
N TYR A 259 -7.33 -20.93 7.04
CA TYR A 259 -6.89 -19.56 7.27
C TYR A 259 -7.62 -18.59 6.33
N TYR A 260 -7.79 -17.36 6.79
CA TYR A 260 -7.98 -16.22 5.89
C TYR A 260 -6.63 -15.52 5.67
N GLU A 261 -6.49 -14.89 4.51
CA GLU A 261 -5.33 -14.07 4.16
C GLU A 261 -5.57 -12.63 4.61
N SER A 262 -4.56 -12.03 5.23
CA SER A 262 -4.47 -10.58 5.41
C SER A 262 -3.14 -10.09 4.81
N ARG A 263 -3.20 -9.01 4.04
CA ARG A 263 -2.07 -8.46 3.27
C ARG A 263 -1.86 -7.00 3.65
N ILE A 264 -0.63 -6.65 4.02
CA ILE A 264 -0.23 -5.28 4.34
C ILE A 264 0.94 -4.90 3.44
N ALA A 265 0.82 -3.73 2.79
CA ALA A 265 1.90 -3.13 2.03
C ALA A 265 2.40 -1.87 2.76
N TYR A 266 3.72 -1.69 2.77
CA TYR A 266 4.38 -0.47 3.22
C TYR A 266 5.52 -0.17 2.27
N ILE A 267 5.64 1.06 1.80
CA ILE A 267 6.65 1.38 0.80
C ILE A 267 7.87 1.88 1.55
N LEU A 268 9.04 1.43 1.16
CA LEU A 268 10.28 1.72 1.87
C LEU A 268 11.28 2.41 0.95
N THR A 269 11.19 2.16 -0.35
CA THR A 269 12.13 2.59 -1.39
C THR A 269 12.36 4.11 -1.42
N THR A 270 11.38 4.94 -1.10
CA THR A 270 11.58 6.41 -1.07
C THR A 270 12.44 6.91 0.08
N GLY A 271 12.78 6.07 1.07
CA GLY A 271 13.83 6.38 2.04
C GLY A 271 15.18 6.68 1.37
N GLY A 272 15.39 6.23 0.13
CA GLY A 272 16.54 6.56 -0.71
C GLY A 272 16.54 7.97 -1.32
N ASN A 273 15.47 8.76 -1.19
CA ASN A 273 15.36 10.11 -1.78
C ASN A 273 16.02 11.21 -0.93
N TRP A 274 16.61 10.86 0.20
CA TRP A 274 17.32 11.80 1.07
C TRP A 274 18.81 11.88 0.73
N ALA A 275 19.52 12.87 1.26
CA ALA A 275 20.86 13.26 0.79
C ALA A 275 21.86 12.09 0.76
N SER A 276 21.82 11.21 1.75
CA SER A 276 22.71 10.05 1.84
C SER A 276 22.37 8.93 0.84
N GLY A 277 21.16 8.90 0.30
CA GLY A 277 20.64 7.78 -0.50
C GLY A 277 20.38 6.50 0.29
N THR A 278 20.66 6.50 1.60
CA THR A 278 20.50 5.39 2.54
C THR A 278 19.84 5.88 3.83
N ILE A 279 19.29 4.93 4.58
CA ILE A 279 18.77 5.13 5.93
C ILE A 279 19.90 4.78 6.91
N GLY A 280 20.39 5.76 7.67
CA GLY A 280 21.57 5.57 8.54
C GLY A 280 21.43 4.42 9.54
N ASN A 281 20.42 4.44 10.39
CA ASN A 281 20.05 3.32 11.26
C ASN A 281 18.60 2.92 10.97
N PHE A 282 18.41 1.72 10.43
CA PHE A 282 17.09 1.19 10.12
C PHE A 282 16.69 0.14 11.14
N LYS A 283 15.47 0.25 11.65
CA LYS A 283 14.81 -0.76 12.45
C LYS A 283 13.39 -0.98 11.93
N LEU A 284 13.06 -2.24 11.64
CA LEU A 284 11.71 -2.67 11.31
C LEU A 284 11.23 -3.64 12.39
N THR A 285 10.05 -3.38 12.94
CA THR A 285 9.31 -4.28 13.82
C THR A 285 7.99 -4.66 13.16
N ILE A 286 7.78 -5.95 12.90
CA ILE A 286 6.49 -6.48 12.43
C ILE A 286 5.81 -7.23 13.57
N ASP A 287 4.57 -6.86 13.88
CA ASP A 287 3.71 -7.55 14.83
C ASP A 287 2.55 -8.22 14.11
N LYS A 288 2.51 -9.56 14.13
CA LYS A 288 1.44 -10.36 13.50
C LYS A 288 0.13 -10.40 14.32
N GLY A 289 0.04 -9.66 15.42
CA GLY A 289 -1.15 -9.47 16.25
C GLY A 289 -1.47 -10.64 17.19
N SER A 290 -1.51 -11.87 16.68
CA SER A 290 -1.83 -13.07 17.46
C SER A 290 -0.73 -14.13 17.33
N PRO A 291 -0.32 -14.82 18.42
CA PRO A 291 0.61 -15.94 18.35
C PRO A 291 0.17 -17.08 17.42
N LYS A 292 -1.14 -17.18 17.13
CA LYS A 292 -1.71 -18.18 16.21
C LYS A 292 -1.55 -17.83 14.73
N ASN A 293 -1.38 -16.55 14.39
CA ASN A 293 -1.24 -16.11 13.00
C ASN A 293 0.09 -16.60 12.42
N LEU A 294 0.13 -16.91 11.13
CA LEU A 294 1.40 -17.07 10.41
C LEU A 294 1.77 -15.74 9.78
N VAL A 295 3.06 -15.51 9.55
CA VAL A 295 3.57 -14.29 8.93
C VAL A 295 4.69 -14.64 7.96
N SER A 296 4.68 -14.00 6.78
CA SER A 296 5.73 -14.07 5.78
C SER A 296 5.99 -12.68 5.22
N PHE A 297 7.24 -12.28 5.15
CA PHE A 297 7.69 -11.03 4.56
C PHE A 297 9.16 -11.16 4.16
N CYS A 298 9.61 -10.31 3.25
CA CYS A 298 10.99 -10.27 2.82
C CYS A 298 11.86 -9.47 3.80
N GLY A 299 13.02 -10.02 4.14
CA GLY A 299 13.98 -9.33 4.99
C GLY A 299 15.18 -10.20 5.36
N ASP A 300 16.33 -9.57 5.49
CA ASP A 300 17.55 -10.24 5.92
C ASP A 300 17.67 -10.23 7.45
N ASN A 301 18.21 -11.30 8.01
CA ASN A 301 18.50 -11.42 9.45
C ASN A 301 17.29 -11.17 10.36
N VAL A 302 16.09 -11.57 9.92
CA VAL A 302 14.86 -11.47 10.71
C VAL A 302 14.99 -12.23 12.02
N LYS A 303 14.78 -11.53 13.14
CA LYS A 303 14.80 -12.11 14.49
C LYS A 303 13.41 -12.10 15.08
N LYS A 304 12.93 -13.25 15.56
CA LYS A 304 11.73 -13.27 16.41
C LYS A 304 12.09 -12.74 17.80
N VAL A 305 11.51 -11.61 18.18
CA VAL A 305 11.81 -10.89 19.44
C VAL A 305 10.69 -10.98 20.47
N GLY A 306 9.55 -11.59 20.10
CA GLY A 306 8.44 -11.84 21.01
C GLY A 306 7.47 -12.90 20.47
N PRO A 307 6.34 -13.14 21.17
CA PRO A 307 5.34 -14.12 20.73
C PRO A 307 4.75 -13.81 19.34
N THR A 308 4.63 -12.52 19.01
CA THR A 308 4.05 -12.02 17.76
C THR A 308 4.98 -11.10 16.97
N THR A 309 6.11 -10.70 17.54
CA THR A 309 6.98 -9.66 16.99
C THR A 309 8.26 -10.19 16.36
N PHE A 310 8.61 -9.60 15.23
CA PHE A 310 9.80 -9.89 14.43
C PHE A 310 10.53 -8.58 14.15
N GLU A 311 11.86 -8.60 14.24
CA GLU A 311 12.70 -7.42 14.11
C GLU A 311 13.78 -7.61 13.04
N ILE A 312 14.01 -6.55 12.25
CA ILE A 312 15.19 -6.36 11.41
C ILE A 312 15.89 -5.10 11.89
N THR A 313 17.22 -5.16 11.96
CA THR A 313 18.06 -3.98 12.19
C THR A 313 19.17 -3.95 11.15
N ALA A 314 19.43 -2.76 10.60
CA ALA A 314 20.48 -2.52 9.62
C ALA A 314 21.11 -1.14 9.81
N LYS A 315 22.34 -0.99 9.33
CA LYS A 315 23.05 0.29 9.25
C LYS A 315 23.33 0.61 7.79
N ASP A 316 23.32 1.89 7.46
CA ASP A 316 23.50 2.40 6.09
C ASP A 316 22.60 1.65 5.10
N PHE A 317 21.35 1.44 5.52
CA PHE A 317 20.40 0.57 4.86
C PHE A 317 19.91 1.20 3.56
N TYR A 318 20.10 0.49 2.44
CA TYR A 318 19.58 0.89 1.15
C TYR A 318 18.23 0.20 0.91
N PRO A 319 17.12 0.94 0.80
CA PRO A 319 15.81 0.33 0.65
C PRO A 319 15.57 -0.12 -0.81
N GLU A 320 16.01 -1.33 -1.15
CA GLU A 320 15.92 -1.89 -2.51
C GLU A 320 14.49 -2.22 -2.95
N ARG A 321 13.60 -2.47 -1.99
CA ARG A 321 12.23 -2.88 -2.24
C ARG A 321 11.31 -2.43 -1.12
N ASP A 322 10.03 -2.41 -1.43
CA ASP A 322 8.96 -2.20 -0.47
C ASP A 322 8.72 -3.44 0.39
N ILE A 323 8.01 -3.23 1.49
CA ILE A 323 7.66 -4.25 2.47
C ILE A 323 6.25 -4.75 2.14
N ASP A 324 6.17 -6.02 1.75
CA ASP A 324 4.92 -6.77 1.62
C ASP A 324 4.84 -7.81 2.75
N ILE A 325 3.74 -7.80 3.50
CA ILE A 325 3.50 -8.71 4.62
C ILE A 325 2.25 -9.54 4.32
N LEU A 326 2.43 -10.87 4.32
CA LEU A 326 1.33 -11.83 4.30
C LEU A 326 1.12 -12.40 5.70
N LEU A 327 -0.11 -12.29 6.18
CA LEU A 327 -0.58 -12.97 7.39
C LEU A 327 -1.59 -14.05 7.00
N LEU A 328 -1.46 -15.22 7.64
CA LEU A 328 -2.50 -16.25 7.59
C LEU A 328 -3.10 -16.39 8.98
N GLU A 329 -4.39 -16.10 9.08
CA GLU A 329 -5.09 -15.98 10.35
C GLU A 329 -6.13 -17.10 10.49
N PRO A 330 -6.17 -17.85 11.60
CA PRO A 330 -7.03 -19.03 11.71
C PRO A 330 -8.51 -18.69 11.58
N SER A 331 -9.24 -19.43 10.74
CA SER A 331 -10.68 -19.21 10.48
C SER A 331 -11.61 -19.51 11.67
N ASP A 332 -11.12 -20.14 12.74
CA ASP A 332 -11.92 -20.53 13.92
C ASP A 332 -12.14 -19.36 14.91
N ASN A 333 -11.67 -18.14 14.60
CA ASN A 333 -12.01 -16.95 15.37
C ASN A 333 -13.43 -16.48 14.97
N GLY A 334 -14.44 -16.98 15.68
CA GLY A 334 -15.79 -16.41 15.70
C GLY A 334 -15.81 -15.02 16.34
N GLY A 335 -15.29 -14.02 15.64
CA GLY A 335 -15.26 -12.62 16.09
C GLY A 335 -15.10 -11.65 14.92
N ASN A 336 -16.23 -11.26 14.34
CA ASN A 336 -16.44 -10.06 13.50
C ASN A 336 -15.36 -9.72 12.45
N GLY A 337 -15.46 -10.34 11.28
CA GLY A 337 -15.08 -9.70 10.01
C GLY A 337 -16.36 -9.35 9.27
N GLY A 338 -16.91 -8.17 9.55
CA GLY A 338 -18.06 -7.58 8.87
C GLY A 338 -17.64 -6.33 8.11
#